data_AF-A0A538N199-F1
#
_entry.id   AF-A0A538N199-F1
#
_cell.length_a   1.000
_cell.length_b   1.000
_cell.length_c   1.000
_cell.angle_alpha   90.00
_cell.angle_beta   90.00
_cell.angle_gamma   90.00
#
_symmetry.space_group_name_H-M   'P 1'
#
loop_
_entity.id
_entity.type
_entity.pdbx_description
1 polymer ?
#
loop_
_entity_poly.entity_id
_entity_poly.type
_entity_poly.pdbx_seq_one_letter_code
_entity_poly.pdbx_strand_id
1 'polypeptide(L)'
;KKHRVEDALQATRAALEEGIVPGGGVALVNAVEAIKLDSIDDADERTGAAIIVRALEEPIRQLAQNAGLEGSVVVSQVREAAKGNGLNVETGQVEDLFAAGIIDPTMVTRSALQNAASIAKNILTTEAVVAEPPEKQPAGAGAGMPDMGGMM
;
A
#
# COMPACT_ATOMS: atom_id res chain seq x y z
N LYS A 1 14.44 9.36 -15.85
CA LYS A 1 15.08 10.56 -15.23
C LYS A 1 14.09 11.70 -15.00
N LYS A 2 13.26 12.07 -16.00
CA LYS A 2 12.20 13.09 -15.86
C LYS A 2 11.22 12.80 -14.71
N HIS A 3 10.65 11.59 -14.66
CA HIS A 3 9.70 11.19 -13.61
C HIS A 3 10.24 11.35 -12.19
N ARG A 4 11.49 10.95 -11.92
CA ARG A 4 12.12 11.14 -10.59
C ARG A 4 12.16 12.61 -10.12
N VAL A 5 12.33 13.55 -11.05
CA VAL A 5 12.37 14.99 -10.73
C VAL A 5 10.96 15.49 -10.45
N GLU A 6 9.99 15.03 -11.24
CA GLU A 6 8.56 15.34 -11.03
C GLU A 6 8.10 14.80 -9.66
N ASP A 7 8.43 13.55 -9.34
CA ASP A 7 8.09 12.91 -8.06
C ASP A 7 8.68 13.66 -6.86
N ALA A 8 9.97 14.03 -6.94
CA ALA A 8 10.64 14.79 -5.88
C ALA A 8 10.01 16.18 -5.68
N LEU A 9 9.62 16.85 -6.76
CA LEU A 9 8.94 18.15 -6.70
C LEU A 9 7.57 18.03 -6.02
N GLN A 10 6.78 17.02 -6.37
CA GLN A 10 5.47 16.80 -5.76
C GLN A 10 5.60 16.40 -4.28
N ALA A 11 6.54 15.52 -3.93
CA ALA A 11 6.80 15.14 -2.55
C ALA A 11 7.16 16.35 -1.69
N THR A 12 7.99 17.26 -2.20
CA THR A 12 8.37 18.50 -1.49
C THR A 12 7.17 19.42 -1.30
N ARG A 13 6.30 19.57 -2.31
CA ARG A 13 5.07 20.37 -2.21
C ARG A 13 4.12 19.78 -1.16
N ALA A 14 3.88 18.48 -1.21
CA ALA A 14 3.03 17.78 -0.25
C ALA A 14 3.57 17.92 1.19
N ALA A 15 4.90 17.85 1.36
CA ALA A 15 5.56 18.05 2.65
C ALA A 15 5.40 19.47 3.19
N LEU A 16 5.38 20.49 2.31
CA LEU A 16 5.15 21.88 2.71
C LEU A 16 3.70 22.14 3.15
N GLU A 17 2.74 21.42 2.55
CA GLU A 17 1.31 21.61 2.83
C GLU A 17 0.86 20.93 4.13
N GLU A 18 1.26 19.68 4.37
CA GLU A 18 0.77 18.88 5.51
C GLU A 18 1.90 18.40 6.46
N GLY A 19 3.14 18.82 6.22
CA GLY A 19 4.29 18.39 6.99
C GLY A 19 4.81 17.00 6.60
N ILE A 20 5.65 16.45 7.49
CA ILE A 20 6.33 15.18 7.30
C ILE A 20 6.16 14.28 8.53
N VAL A 21 6.24 12.98 8.30
CA VAL A 21 6.16 11.92 9.31
C VAL A 21 7.33 10.94 9.12
N PRO A 22 7.67 10.13 10.15
CA PRO A 22 8.62 9.03 9.98
C PRO A 22 8.13 8.09 8.89
N GLY A 23 9.01 7.76 7.94
CA GLY A 23 8.68 6.88 6.83
C GLY A 23 8.65 5.40 7.23
N GLY A 24 8.88 4.52 6.26
CA GLY A 24 9.07 3.08 6.52
C GLY A 24 7.85 2.37 7.12
N GLY A 25 6.65 2.97 7.01
CA GLY A 25 5.41 2.44 7.61
C GLY A 25 5.26 2.68 9.12
N VAL A 26 6.25 3.29 9.80
CA VAL A 26 6.22 3.51 11.25
C VAL A 26 5.15 4.49 11.67
N ALA A 27 4.90 5.54 10.89
CA ALA A 27 3.81 6.46 11.15
C ALA A 27 2.44 5.75 11.25
N LEU A 28 2.21 4.72 10.43
CA LEU A 28 0.98 3.91 10.47
C LEU A 28 0.92 3.04 11.73
N VAL A 29 2.03 2.40 12.10
CA VAL A 29 2.14 1.61 13.34
C VAL A 29 1.90 2.48 14.57
N ASN A 30 2.51 3.67 14.64
CA ASN A 30 2.30 4.59 15.76
C ASN A 30 0.86 5.14 15.81
N ALA A 31 0.17 5.24 14.68
CA ALA A 31 -1.23 5.67 14.63
C ALA A 31 -2.22 4.65 15.19
N VAL A 32 -1.83 3.36 15.30
CA VAL A 32 -2.67 2.29 15.87
C VAL A 32 -3.15 2.62 17.27
N GLU A 33 -2.34 3.29 18.10
CA GLU A 33 -2.71 3.69 19.47
C GLU A 33 -3.97 4.57 19.54
N ALA A 34 -4.30 5.28 18.45
CA ALA A 34 -5.51 6.09 18.38
C ALA A 34 -6.78 5.24 18.25
N ILE A 35 -6.66 3.98 17.81
CA ILE A 35 -7.78 3.05 17.60
C ILE A 35 -8.00 2.24 18.89
N LYS A 36 -8.96 2.69 19.71
CA LYS A 36 -9.32 2.03 20.96
C LYS A 36 -10.41 1.00 20.73
N LEU A 37 -10.02 -0.24 20.46
CA LEU A 37 -10.97 -1.33 20.17
C LEU A 37 -11.99 -1.55 21.29
N ASP A 38 -11.57 -1.39 22.55
CA ASP A 38 -12.42 -1.59 23.72
C ASP A 38 -13.48 -0.50 23.90
N SER A 39 -13.36 0.65 23.22
CA SER A 39 -14.37 1.71 23.26
C SER A 39 -15.44 1.59 22.17
N ILE A 40 -15.40 0.53 21.35
CA ILE A 40 -16.37 0.30 20.28
C ILE A 40 -17.38 -0.74 20.76
N ASP A 41 -18.62 -0.34 21.01
CA ASP A 41 -19.66 -1.22 21.56
C ASP A 41 -20.16 -2.24 20.54
N ASP A 42 -20.36 -1.81 19.29
CA ASP A 42 -20.83 -2.66 18.21
C ASP A 42 -19.77 -3.70 17.80
N ALA A 43 -20.19 -4.96 17.70
CA ALA A 43 -19.28 -6.06 17.44
C ALA A 43 -18.70 -6.03 16.02
N ASP A 44 -19.51 -5.67 15.02
CA ASP A 44 -19.10 -5.63 13.62
C ASP A 44 -18.16 -4.44 13.37
N GLU A 45 -18.47 -3.27 13.94
CA GLU A 45 -17.57 -2.12 13.92
C GLU A 45 -16.23 -2.43 14.60
N ARG A 46 -16.24 -3.15 15.73
CA ARG A 46 -15.01 -3.57 16.42
C ARG A 46 -14.19 -4.52 15.57
N THR A 47 -14.82 -5.47 14.88
CA THR A 47 -14.15 -6.35 13.92
C THR A 47 -13.54 -5.53 12.77
N GLY A 48 -14.27 -4.57 12.21
CA GLY A 48 -13.75 -3.66 11.18
C GLY A 48 -12.53 -2.87 11.65
N ALA A 49 -12.58 -2.30 12.86
CA ALA A 49 -11.46 -1.58 13.45
C ALA A 49 -10.24 -2.50 13.69
N ALA A 50 -10.45 -3.74 14.12
CA ALA A 50 -9.38 -4.73 14.28
C ALA A 50 -8.69 -5.08 12.95
N ILE A 51 -9.45 -5.13 11.85
CA ILE A 51 -8.89 -5.30 10.50
C ILE A 51 -7.97 -4.13 10.14
N ILE A 52 -8.40 -2.89 10.42
CA ILE A 52 -7.58 -1.70 10.17
C ILE A 52 -6.29 -1.74 11.01
N VAL A 53 -6.38 -2.04 12.31
CA VAL A 53 -5.21 -2.17 13.20
C VAL A 53 -4.17 -3.11 12.61
N ARG A 54 -4.60 -4.30 12.16
CA ARG A 54 -3.71 -5.27 11.53
C ARG A 54 -3.16 -4.76 10.20
N ALA A 55 -3.99 -4.14 9.36
CA ALA A 55 -3.57 -3.64 8.04
C ALA A 55 -2.51 -2.53 8.13
N LEU A 56 -2.52 -1.71 9.18
CA LEU A 56 -1.54 -0.64 9.40
C LEU A 56 -0.11 -1.17 9.63
N GLU A 57 0.04 -2.43 10.06
CA GLU A 57 1.34 -3.09 10.25
C GLU A 57 1.89 -3.74 8.97
N GLU A 58 1.05 -3.95 7.96
CA GLU A 58 1.44 -4.67 6.74
C GLU A 58 2.53 -3.95 5.92
N PRO A 59 2.57 -2.62 5.78
CA PRO A 59 3.61 -1.94 5.02
C PRO A 59 5.03 -2.20 5.56
N ILE A 60 5.24 -2.08 6.87
CA ILE A 60 6.55 -2.36 7.46
C ILE A 60 6.89 -3.86 7.42
N ARG A 61 5.89 -4.73 7.59
CA ARG A 61 6.05 -6.18 7.46
C ARG A 61 6.53 -6.55 6.06
N GLN A 62 5.95 -5.94 5.03
CA GLN A 62 6.35 -6.15 3.64
C GLN A 62 7.78 -5.65 3.38
N LEU A 63 8.16 -4.49 3.94
CA LEU A 63 9.53 -3.98 3.83
C LEU A 63 10.55 -4.93 4.48
N ALA A 64 10.25 -5.43 5.68
CA ALA A 64 11.09 -6.40 6.37
C ALA A 64 11.27 -7.70 5.56
N GLN A 65 10.19 -8.24 5.01
CA GLN A 65 10.24 -9.43 4.16
C GLN A 65 11.07 -9.21 2.89
N ASN A 66 10.91 -8.05 2.24
CA ASN A 66 11.72 -7.69 1.07
C ASN A 66 13.21 -7.58 1.41
N ALA A 67 13.54 -7.25 2.66
CA ALA A 67 14.90 -7.19 3.19
C ALA A 67 15.43 -8.56 3.68
N GLY A 68 14.64 -9.64 3.57
CA GLY A 68 15.01 -10.97 4.07
C GLY A 68 14.93 -11.11 5.60
N LEU A 69 14.26 -10.18 6.29
CA LEU A 69 14.04 -10.20 7.74
C LEU A 69 12.68 -10.84 8.07
N GLU A 70 12.52 -11.33 9.30
CA GLU A 70 11.24 -11.85 9.76
C GLU A 70 10.32 -10.68 10.15
N GLY A 71 9.24 -10.50 9.38
CA GLY A 71 8.38 -9.32 9.48
C GLY A 71 7.63 -9.21 10.80
N SER A 72 7.27 -10.32 11.45
CA SER A 72 6.55 -10.30 12.73
C SER A 72 7.44 -9.79 13.88
N VAL A 73 8.70 -10.20 13.89
CA VAL A 73 9.74 -9.76 14.83
C VAL A 73 10.00 -8.27 14.63
N VAL A 74 10.17 -7.81 13.38
CA VAL A 74 10.37 -6.37 13.10
C VAL A 74 9.18 -5.55 13.57
N VAL A 75 7.94 -5.97 13.24
CA VAL A 75 6.73 -5.26 13.70
C VAL A 75 6.69 -5.18 15.23
N SER A 76 7.00 -6.28 15.93
CA SER A 76 7.05 -6.30 17.40
C SER A 76 8.09 -5.31 17.95
N GLN A 77 9.30 -5.32 17.38
CA GLN A 77 10.37 -4.41 17.80
C GLN A 77 9.98 -2.95 17.60
N VAL A 78 9.36 -2.60 16.47
CA VAL A 78 8.93 -1.22 16.20
C VAL A 78 7.77 -0.79 17.11
N ARG A 79 6.85 -1.70 17.47
CA ARG A 79 5.77 -1.40 18.42
C ARG A 79 6.29 -1.10 19.83
N GLU A 80 7.37 -1.76 20.24
CA GLU A 80 8.00 -1.57 21.55
C GLU A 80 8.99 -0.40 21.57
N ALA A 81 9.39 0.10 20.41
CA ALA A 81 10.33 1.21 20.27
C ALA A 81 9.67 2.58 20.53
N ALA A 82 10.50 3.61 20.71
CA ALA A 82 10.04 4.99 20.80
C ALA A 82 9.35 5.43 19.50
N LYS A 83 8.37 6.35 19.61
CA LYS A 83 7.67 6.89 18.44
C LYS A 83 8.65 7.48 17.44
N GLY A 84 8.49 7.13 16.17
CA GLY A 84 9.41 7.52 15.09
C GLY A 84 10.62 6.60 14.90
N ASN A 85 10.88 5.67 15.81
CA ASN A 85 11.87 4.63 15.57
C ASN A 85 11.28 3.52 14.70
N GLY A 86 12.03 3.08 13.70
CA GLY A 86 11.56 2.13 12.70
C GLY A 86 12.68 1.35 12.04
N LEU A 87 12.30 0.35 11.25
CA LEU A 87 13.28 -0.41 10.48
C LEU A 87 13.90 0.47 9.39
N ASN A 88 15.19 0.77 9.54
CA ASN A 88 16.00 1.16 8.41
C ASN A 88 16.40 -0.12 7.64
N VAL A 89 15.84 -0.29 6.46
CA VAL A 89 16.06 -1.47 5.61
C VAL A 89 17.51 -1.58 5.13
N GLU A 90 18.22 -0.45 4.96
CA GLU A 90 19.60 -0.44 4.50
C GLU A 90 20.56 -0.98 5.57
N THR A 91 20.33 -0.63 6.84
CA THR A 91 21.16 -1.06 7.97
C THR A 91 20.63 -2.32 8.66
N GLY A 92 19.35 -2.65 8.46
CA GLY A 92 18.63 -3.73 9.14
C GLY A 92 18.35 -3.44 10.62
N GLN A 93 18.48 -2.18 11.06
CA GLN A 93 18.33 -1.78 12.47
C GLN A 93 17.04 -1.00 12.70
N VAL A 94 16.51 -1.09 13.93
CA VAL A 94 15.43 -0.21 14.39
C VAL A 94 16.06 1.04 15.01
N GLU A 95 15.87 2.19 14.35
CA GLU A 95 16.50 3.46 14.70
C GLU A 95 15.57 4.65 14.42
N ASP A 96 15.95 5.84 14.88
CA ASP A 96 15.20 7.07 14.62
C ASP A 96 15.22 7.39 13.11
N LEU A 97 14.06 7.22 12.46
CA LEU A 97 13.94 7.41 11.02
C LEU A 97 14.01 8.88 10.59
N PHE A 98 13.68 9.83 11.47
CA PHE A 98 13.89 11.25 11.18
C PHE A 98 15.38 11.57 11.15
N ALA A 99 16.12 11.07 12.15
CA ALA A 99 17.57 11.25 12.19
C ALA A 99 18.28 10.57 11.00
N ALA A 100 17.76 9.43 10.54
CA ALA A 100 18.22 8.72 9.35
C ALA A 100 17.78 9.39 8.02
N GLY A 101 16.92 10.40 8.05
CA GLY A 101 16.40 11.08 6.86
C GLY A 101 15.35 10.27 6.08
N ILE A 102 14.79 9.22 6.68
CA ILE A 102 13.75 8.36 6.11
C ILE A 102 12.39 8.95 6.51
N ILE A 103 11.91 9.87 5.68
CA ILE A 103 10.70 10.65 5.93
C ILE A 103 9.71 10.50 4.79
N ASP A 104 8.42 10.52 5.13
CA ASP A 104 7.33 10.56 4.17
C ASP A 104 6.52 11.86 4.36
N PRO A 105 6.04 12.52 3.28
CA PRO A 105 5.06 13.60 3.42
C PRO A 105 3.78 13.07 4.09
N THR A 106 3.26 13.79 5.09
CA THR A 106 2.04 13.38 5.83
C THR A 106 0.88 13.07 4.88
N MET A 107 0.70 13.92 3.86
CA MET A 107 -0.33 13.77 2.84
C MET A 107 -0.24 12.41 2.13
N VAL A 108 0.97 11.91 1.84
CA VAL A 108 1.16 10.63 1.14
C VAL A 108 0.68 9.49 2.01
N THR A 109 1.14 9.40 3.26
CA THR A 109 0.74 8.35 4.20
C THR A 109 -0.77 8.36 4.46
N ARG A 110 -1.35 9.55 4.70
CA ARG A 110 -2.79 9.73 4.95
C ARG A 110 -3.64 9.36 3.73
N SER A 111 -3.30 9.89 2.56
CA SER A 111 -4.06 9.66 1.34
C SER A 111 -3.98 8.21 0.88
N ALA A 112 -2.83 7.55 1.02
CA ALA A 112 -2.67 6.13 0.73
C ALA A 112 -3.65 5.28 1.57
N LEU A 113 -3.70 5.52 2.88
CA LEU A 113 -4.61 4.80 3.78
C LEU A 113 -6.09 5.07 3.42
N GLN A 114 -6.46 6.33 3.20
CA GLN A 114 -7.84 6.71 2.87
C GLN A 114 -8.31 6.10 1.54
N ASN A 115 -7.45 6.13 0.52
CA ASN A 115 -7.77 5.56 -0.78
C ASN A 115 -7.87 4.03 -0.71
N ALA A 116 -6.96 3.37 0.01
CA ALA A 116 -7.00 1.93 0.22
C ALA A 116 -8.29 1.50 0.94
N ALA A 117 -8.64 2.19 2.04
CA ALA A 117 -9.88 1.92 2.77
C ALA A 117 -11.14 2.15 1.92
N SER A 118 -11.14 3.20 1.08
CA SER A 118 -12.24 3.49 0.16
C SER A 118 -12.48 2.36 -0.84
N ILE A 119 -11.41 1.86 -1.47
CA ILE A 119 -11.49 0.74 -2.41
C ILE A 119 -11.90 -0.55 -1.70
N ALA A 120 -11.30 -0.85 -0.53
CA ALA A 120 -11.62 -2.04 0.25
C ALA A 120 -13.11 -2.07 0.64
N LYS A 121 -13.64 -0.94 1.13
CA LYS A 121 -15.08 -0.79 1.41
C LYS A 121 -15.91 -1.09 0.18
N ASN A 122 -15.61 -0.46 -0.96
CA ASN A 122 -16.39 -0.67 -2.19
C ASN A 122 -16.40 -2.14 -2.61
N ILE A 123 -15.25 -2.83 -2.58
CA ILE A 123 -15.15 -4.25 -2.91
C ILE A 123 -15.97 -5.10 -1.93
N LEU A 124 -15.84 -4.87 -0.62
CA LEU A 124 -16.56 -5.64 0.41
C LEU A 124 -18.08 -5.49 0.32
N THR A 125 -18.56 -4.32 -0.11
CA THR A 125 -20.01 -4.05 -0.28
C THR A 125 -20.53 -4.38 -1.68
N THR A 126 -19.69 -4.87 -2.59
CA THR A 126 -20.10 -5.21 -3.96
C THR A 126 -20.68 -6.62 -3.98
N GLU A 127 -22.00 -6.71 -4.09
CA GLU A 127 -22.73 -8.00 -4.13
C GLU A 127 -22.64 -8.70 -5.48
N ALA A 128 -22.47 -7.96 -6.58
CA ALA A 128 -22.44 -8.52 -7.92
C ALA A 128 -21.51 -7.73 -8.87
N VAL A 129 -20.81 -8.48 -9.73
CA VAL A 129 -20.02 -7.94 -10.85
C VAL A 129 -20.55 -8.55 -12.13
N VAL A 130 -20.99 -7.71 -13.06
CA VAL A 130 -21.40 -8.13 -14.41
C VAL A 130 -20.24 -7.86 -15.35
N ALA A 131 -19.78 -8.91 -16.04
CA ALA A 131 -18.71 -8.83 -17.01
C ALA A 131 -19.19 -9.28 -18.39
N GLU A 132 -18.71 -8.61 -19.43
CA GLU A 132 -18.93 -9.03 -20.81
C GLU A 132 -18.03 -10.23 -21.14
N PRO A 133 -18.51 -11.17 -21.97
CA PRO A 133 -17.67 -12.27 -22.43
C PRO A 133 -16.49 -11.70 -23.24
N PRO A 134 -15.30 -12.32 -23.16
CA PRO A 134 -14.17 -11.89 -23.98
C PRO A 134 -14.55 -11.92 -25.45
N GLU A 135 -14.26 -10.82 -26.16
CA GLU A 135 -14.49 -10.75 -27.60
C GLU A 135 -13.72 -11.87 -28.28
N LYS A 136 -14.43 -12.69 -29.07
CA LYS A 136 -13.78 -13.63 -29.98
C LYS A 136 -13.14 -12.81 -31.10
N GLN A 137 -11.86 -12.46 -30.93
CA GLN A 137 -11.06 -12.01 -32.07
C GLN A 137 -11.09 -13.14 -33.12
N PRO A 138 -11.42 -12.85 -34.39
CA PRO A 138 -11.39 -13.87 -35.43
C PRO A 138 -9.98 -14.44 -35.52
N ALA A 139 -9.85 -15.73 -35.22
CA ALA A 139 -8.63 -16.48 -35.47
C ALA A 139 -8.35 -16.45 -36.98
N GLY A 140 -7.32 -15.70 -37.38
CA GLY A 140 -6.73 -15.78 -38.71
C GLY A 140 -7.36 -14.91 -39.80
N ALA A 141 -7.10 -13.61 -39.76
CA ALA A 141 -6.97 -12.81 -40.98
C ALA A 141 -5.47 -12.60 -41.25
N GLY A 142 -4.74 -13.68 -41.54
CA GLY A 142 -3.28 -13.63 -41.61
C GLY A 142 -2.63 -14.96 -41.94
N ALA A 143 -3.04 -15.61 -43.03
CA ALA A 143 -2.21 -16.58 -43.75
C ALA A 143 -2.77 -16.71 -45.17
N GLY A 144 -1.88 -16.63 -46.16
CA GLY A 144 -2.21 -16.36 -47.56
C GLY A 144 -3.16 -17.37 -48.20
N MET A 145 -3.95 -16.85 -49.15
CA MET A 145 -4.57 -17.64 -50.22
C MET A 145 -3.50 -18.51 -50.90
N PRO A 146 -3.67 -19.85 -50.92
CA PRO A 146 -3.09 -20.68 -51.94
C PRO A 146 -4.14 -20.87 -53.05
N ASP A 147 -3.84 -20.31 -54.20
CA ASP A 147 -4.02 -20.91 -55.53
C ASP A 147 -5.06 -22.05 -55.64
N MET A 148 -6.21 -21.75 -56.24
CA MET A 148 -7.09 -22.76 -56.84
C MET A 148 -7.65 -22.21 -58.14
N GLY A 149 -6.80 -22.25 -59.17
CA GLY A 149 -7.26 -22.23 -60.55
C GLY A 149 -8.06 -23.49 -60.89
N GLY A 150 -9.13 -23.29 -61.66
CA GLY A 150 -9.73 -24.30 -62.54
C GLY A 150 -11.19 -24.65 -62.29
N MET A 151 -12.12 -24.03 -63.02
CA MET A 151 -12.93 -24.69 -64.07
C MET A 151 -14.06 -23.77 -64.58
N MET A 152 -14.02 -23.57 -65.91
CA MET A 152 -15.04 -23.04 -66.85
C MET A 152 -15.37 -21.55 -66.79
#